data_AF-A0A268JAA0-F1
#
_entry.id   AF-A0A268JAA0-F1
#
_cell.length_a   1.000
_cell.length_b   1.000
_cell.length_c   1.000
_cell.angle_alpha   90.00
_cell.angle_beta   90.00
_cell.angle_gamma   90.00
#
_symmetry.space_group_name_H-M   'P 1'
#
loop_
_entity.id
_entity.type
_entity.pdbx_description
1 polymer ?
#
loop_
_entity_poly.entity_id
_entity_poly.type
_entity_poly.pdbx_seq_one_letter_code
_entity_poly.pdbx_strand_id
1 'polypeptide(L)'
;MSKTIFNEIQMKLLEQNPNVQHVSDRSISYKPEFKVEAIKENSNGKGPAQIFIEHGFDLEVIGIDKPGQCLKRWRKTYEQFGEDGFFTERRGKGATGRPSSKPLSVEDNLKKAEARIKYLEAELGILKKVRRTRKAGEEEEKVTISEKFALIEQTIRKFKLKHMVKFLCKKAEVSRSGYYAWIKAEKKRNEREENDWKDYQLIKDIFNKKKGYAGALTIKMILENDYFVEMNHKKIRRIMSKYNLVAKVRQINPYKQMAKATQEHKTLPNLLNREFNQGVPGKVLLTDITYVYYGSSQPAYLSCVKDASTREILAYHLSKTLKMDLVYSTLDKLSDALGGFTHPGAMIHSDQGFHYTHPEFQARVKKMELTQSMSRKGNCWDNAPMESFFGHLKDEVDYSSCQSFGELQELIGNYMEEYNNSRYQWSLNKMTPAQYRSQLLAA
;
A
#
# COMPACT_ATOMS: atom_id res chain seq x y z
N MET A 1 -6.47 29.46 -45.01
CA MET A 1 -7.50 29.76 -46.03
C MET A 1 -7.38 31.25 -46.33
N SER A 2 -7.36 31.68 -47.60
CA SER A 2 -7.19 33.12 -47.90
C SER A 2 -8.40 33.87 -47.35
N LYS A 3 -8.16 35.02 -46.69
CA LYS A 3 -9.19 35.83 -46.03
C LYS A 3 -9.98 36.71 -47.01
N THR A 4 -9.65 36.67 -48.30
CA THR A 4 -10.29 37.47 -49.35
C THR A 4 -11.69 36.96 -49.63
N ILE A 5 -12.68 37.84 -49.50
CA ILE A 5 -14.07 37.59 -49.91
C ILE A 5 -14.28 38.38 -51.20
N PHE A 6 -14.67 37.69 -52.28
CA PHE A 6 -14.93 38.30 -53.58
C PHE A 6 -16.35 38.86 -53.62
N ASN A 7 -16.51 40.11 -54.07
CA ASN A 7 -17.83 40.68 -54.34
C ASN A 7 -18.39 40.18 -55.69
N GLU A 8 -19.66 40.44 -55.98
CA GLU A 8 -20.32 39.94 -57.20
C GLU A 8 -19.63 40.38 -58.50
N ILE A 9 -19.08 41.60 -58.53
CA ILE A 9 -18.37 42.14 -59.70
C ILE A 9 -17.05 41.39 -59.91
N GLN A 10 -16.28 41.18 -58.84
CA GLN A 10 -15.02 40.44 -58.86
C GLN A 10 -15.25 38.97 -59.26
N MET A 11 -16.32 38.34 -58.77
CA MET A 11 -16.66 36.97 -59.16
C MET A 11 -16.97 36.89 -60.67
N LYS A 12 -17.80 37.79 -61.21
CA LYS A 12 -18.10 37.84 -62.64
C LYS A 12 -16.85 38.09 -63.50
N LEU A 13 -15.95 38.98 -63.05
CA LEU A 13 -14.68 39.24 -63.73
C LEU A 13 -13.78 37.99 -63.76
N LEU A 14 -13.68 37.27 -62.64
CA LEU A 14 -12.87 36.05 -62.56
C LEU A 14 -13.47 34.90 -63.37
N GLU A 15 -14.80 34.80 -63.44
CA GLU A 15 -15.49 33.78 -64.26
C GLU A 15 -15.30 33.96 -65.76
N GLN A 16 -14.95 35.18 -66.22
CA GLN A 16 -14.62 35.44 -67.63
C GLN A 16 -13.25 34.88 -68.04
N ASN A 17 -12.37 34.56 -67.09
CA ASN A 17 -11.04 34.05 -67.40
C ASN A 17 -11.13 32.56 -67.85
N PRO A 18 -10.56 32.19 -69.01
CA PRO A 18 -10.65 30.84 -69.56
C PRO A 18 -10.02 29.76 -68.68
N ASN A 19 -9.12 30.13 -67.75
CA ASN A 19 -8.42 29.23 -66.85
C ASN A 19 -9.18 28.97 -65.53
N VAL A 20 -10.33 29.62 -65.34
CA VAL A 20 -11.20 29.45 -64.18
C VAL A 20 -12.28 28.42 -64.49
N GLN A 21 -12.50 27.50 -63.55
CA GLN A 21 -13.54 26.48 -63.62
C GLN A 21 -14.81 26.94 -62.90
N HIS A 22 -14.67 27.53 -61.71
CA HIS A 22 -15.78 28.09 -60.93
C HIS A 22 -15.25 29.03 -59.84
N VAL A 23 -15.97 30.11 -59.53
CA VAL A 23 -15.65 31.05 -58.46
C VAL A 23 -16.76 31.04 -57.41
N SER A 24 -16.38 30.99 -56.14
CA SER A 24 -17.25 31.26 -55.01
C SER A 24 -16.80 32.54 -54.30
N ASP A 25 -17.64 33.07 -53.43
CA ASP A 25 -17.35 34.21 -52.55
C ASP A 25 -16.00 34.11 -51.80
N ARG A 26 -15.44 32.92 -51.62
CA ARG A 26 -14.23 32.63 -50.83
C ARG A 26 -13.16 31.85 -51.59
N SER A 27 -13.43 31.37 -52.80
CA SER A 27 -12.51 30.46 -53.48
C SER A 27 -12.60 30.51 -55.00
N ILE A 28 -11.45 30.34 -55.66
CA ILE A 28 -11.35 30.19 -57.10
C ILE A 28 -10.95 28.74 -57.35
N SER A 29 -11.76 28.04 -58.14
CA SER A 29 -11.44 26.71 -58.67
C SER A 29 -10.88 26.89 -60.07
N TYR A 30 -9.64 26.44 -60.26
CA TYR A 30 -8.91 26.55 -61.52
C TYR A 30 -9.07 25.27 -62.33
N LYS A 31 -9.05 25.40 -63.66
CA LYS A 31 -9.10 24.27 -64.58
C LYS A 31 -7.87 23.36 -64.43
N PRO A 32 -8.01 22.03 -64.56
CA PRO A 32 -6.89 21.08 -64.47
C PRO A 32 -5.74 21.41 -65.44
N GLU A 33 -6.05 21.82 -66.66
CA GLU A 33 -5.09 22.12 -67.73
C GLU A 33 -4.16 23.26 -67.31
N PHE A 34 -4.74 24.36 -66.81
CA PHE A 34 -3.98 25.50 -66.30
C PHE A 34 -3.07 25.12 -65.12
N LYS A 35 -3.51 24.22 -64.23
CA LYS A 35 -2.65 23.79 -63.10
C LYS A 35 -1.40 23.07 -63.58
N VAL A 36 -1.53 22.23 -64.60
CA VAL A 36 -0.41 21.50 -65.21
C VAL A 36 0.54 22.47 -65.90
N GLU A 37 0.00 23.37 -66.73
CA GLU A 37 0.77 24.40 -67.44
C GLU A 37 1.53 25.31 -66.46
N ALA A 38 0.85 25.82 -65.44
CA ALA A 38 1.46 26.66 -64.41
C ALA A 38 2.62 25.95 -63.66
N ILE A 39 2.54 24.63 -63.44
CA ILE A 39 3.64 23.86 -62.82
C ILE A 39 4.82 23.71 -63.79
N LYS A 40 4.56 23.45 -65.07
CA LYS A 40 5.61 23.35 -66.11
C LYS A 40 6.34 24.68 -66.27
N GLU A 41 5.61 25.78 -66.39
CA GLU A 41 6.18 27.11 -66.48
C GLU A 41 6.99 27.51 -65.23
N ASN A 42 6.49 27.17 -64.04
CA ASN A 42 7.22 27.41 -62.80
C ASN A 42 8.48 26.54 -62.70
N SER A 43 8.47 25.32 -63.25
CA SER A 43 9.66 24.45 -63.32
C SER A 43 10.71 24.99 -64.29
N ASN A 44 10.27 25.71 -65.33
CA ASN A 44 11.13 26.42 -66.29
C ASN A 44 11.64 27.78 -65.75
N GLY A 45 11.40 28.09 -64.47
CA GLY A 45 11.97 29.26 -63.81
C GLY A 45 11.09 30.51 -63.77
N LYS A 46 9.86 30.49 -64.33
CA LYS A 46 8.92 31.62 -64.21
C LYS A 46 8.41 31.76 -62.77
N GLY A 47 8.28 33.00 -62.31
CA GLY A 47 7.76 33.31 -60.97
C GLY A 47 6.24 33.08 -60.87
N PRO A 48 5.70 32.68 -59.69
CA PRO A 48 4.27 32.47 -59.48
C PRO A 48 3.36 33.62 -59.91
N ALA A 49 3.73 34.85 -59.56
CA ALA A 49 2.98 36.05 -59.90
C ALA A 49 2.95 36.28 -61.42
N GLN A 50 4.09 36.08 -62.08
CA GLN A 50 4.24 36.24 -63.53
C GLN A 50 3.34 35.26 -64.30
N ILE A 51 3.34 33.98 -63.91
CA ILE A 51 2.50 32.94 -64.54
C ILE A 51 1.02 33.32 -64.50
N PHE A 52 0.55 33.81 -63.35
CA PHE A 52 -0.85 34.19 -63.18
C PHE A 52 -1.20 35.45 -63.98
N ILE A 53 -0.33 36.45 -64.04
CA ILE A 53 -0.54 37.65 -64.86
C ILE A 53 -0.61 37.29 -66.35
N GLU A 54 0.32 36.47 -66.85
CA GLU A 54 0.37 36.04 -68.25
C GLU A 54 -0.88 35.24 -68.65
N HIS A 55 -1.50 34.54 -67.69
CA HIS A 55 -2.76 33.80 -67.88
C HIS A 55 -4.01 34.62 -67.55
N GLY A 56 -3.89 35.96 -67.51
CA GLY A 56 -5.02 36.89 -67.41
C GLY A 56 -5.60 37.06 -66.01
N PHE A 57 -4.84 36.77 -64.94
CA PHE A 57 -5.27 37.01 -63.57
C PHE A 57 -4.74 38.35 -63.05
N ASP A 58 -5.66 39.15 -62.50
CA ASP A 58 -5.32 40.38 -61.81
C ASP A 58 -4.96 40.10 -60.33
N LEU A 59 -3.72 40.42 -59.95
CA LEU A 59 -3.19 40.21 -58.62
C LEU A 59 -3.82 41.11 -57.55
N GLU A 60 -4.35 42.28 -57.93
CA GLU A 60 -5.10 43.13 -56.99
C GLU A 60 -6.43 42.47 -56.61
N VAL A 61 -7.04 41.73 -57.54
CA VAL A 61 -8.29 41.02 -57.32
C VAL A 61 -8.08 39.71 -56.57
N ILE A 62 -7.14 38.85 -57.02
CA ILE A 62 -6.95 37.52 -56.40
C ILE A 62 -6.06 37.53 -55.16
N GLY A 63 -5.29 38.60 -54.97
CA GLY A 63 -4.32 38.80 -53.90
C GLY A 63 -2.91 38.34 -54.27
N ILE A 64 -1.91 39.14 -53.91
CA ILE A 64 -0.48 38.97 -54.25
C ILE A 64 0.08 37.60 -53.82
N ASP A 65 -0.35 37.06 -52.68
CA ASP A 65 0.13 35.77 -52.16
C ASP A 65 -0.55 34.55 -52.81
N LYS A 66 -1.67 34.76 -53.51
CA LYS A 66 -2.51 33.67 -54.01
C LYS A 66 -1.79 32.77 -55.02
N PRO A 67 -1.06 33.31 -56.02
CA PRO A 67 -0.32 32.49 -56.98
C PRO A 67 0.69 31.55 -56.30
N GLY A 68 1.47 32.06 -55.34
CA GLY A 68 2.47 31.27 -54.62
C GLY A 68 1.84 30.14 -53.79
N GLN A 69 0.71 30.42 -53.12
CA GLN A 69 -0.02 29.40 -52.36
C GLN A 69 -0.64 28.32 -53.25
N CYS A 70 -1.17 28.70 -54.42
CA CYS A 70 -1.72 27.79 -55.42
C CYS A 70 -0.62 26.86 -55.95
N LEU A 71 0.49 27.42 -56.45
CA LEU A 71 1.58 26.62 -56.99
C LEU A 71 2.21 25.69 -55.97
N LYS A 72 2.40 26.12 -54.71
CA LYS A 72 2.90 25.24 -53.65
C LYS A 72 1.99 24.02 -53.43
N ARG A 73 0.67 24.19 -53.50
CA ARG A 73 -0.29 23.09 -53.36
C ARG A 73 -0.28 22.19 -54.59
N TRP A 74 -0.26 22.78 -55.78
CA TRP A 74 -0.27 22.03 -57.04
C TRP A 74 1.02 21.21 -57.20
N ARG A 75 2.20 21.76 -56.93
CA ARG A 75 3.46 21.00 -56.95
C ARG A 75 3.41 19.76 -56.08
N LYS A 76 2.88 19.85 -54.85
CA LYS A 76 2.72 18.69 -53.98
C LYS A 76 1.79 17.63 -54.57
N THR A 77 0.72 18.03 -55.25
CA THR A 77 -0.17 17.09 -55.94
C THR A 77 0.52 16.45 -57.15
N TYR A 78 1.28 17.23 -57.91
CA TYR A 78 2.01 16.78 -59.08
C TYR A 78 3.16 15.84 -58.74
N GLU A 79 3.95 16.13 -57.71
CA GLU A 79 5.02 15.25 -57.19
C GLU A 79 4.49 13.89 -56.75
N GLN A 80 3.27 13.85 -56.21
CA GLN A 80 2.69 12.63 -55.65
C GLN A 80 1.94 11.79 -56.70
N PHE A 81 1.36 12.41 -57.73
CA PHE A 81 0.42 11.73 -58.64
C PHE A 81 0.58 12.08 -60.12
N GLY A 82 1.56 12.89 -60.50
CA GLY A 82 1.75 13.36 -61.87
C GLY A 82 0.60 14.25 -62.39
N GLU A 83 0.51 14.36 -63.72
CA GLU A 83 -0.55 15.12 -64.42
C GLU A 83 -1.96 14.59 -64.10
N ASP A 84 -2.11 13.26 -64.03
CA ASP A 84 -3.38 12.57 -63.71
C ASP A 84 -3.97 12.96 -62.35
N GLY A 85 -3.14 13.50 -61.46
CA GLY A 85 -3.56 14.02 -60.14
C GLY A 85 -4.54 15.20 -60.22
N PHE A 86 -4.57 15.94 -61.33
CA PHE A 86 -5.48 17.08 -61.52
C PHE A 86 -6.75 16.76 -62.30
N PHE A 87 -6.71 15.74 -63.16
CA PHE A 87 -7.85 15.29 -63.97
C PHE A 87 -8.75 14.29 -63.23
N THR A 88 -8.21 13.59 -62.23
CA THR A 88 -9.00 12.64 -61.43
C THR A 88 -9.58 13.32 -60.18
N GLU A 89 -10.92 13.38 -60.08
CA GLU A 89 -11.59 13.93 -58.89
C GLU A 89 -11.41 12.99 -57.69
N ARG A 90 -10.44 13.32 -56.83
CA ARG A 90 -10.11 12.53 -55.62
C ARG A 90 -10.56 13.19 -54.31
N ARG A 91 -11.32 14.30 -54.37
CA ARG A 91 -11.96 14.90 -53.18
C ARG A 91 -12.92 13.88 -52.57
N GLY A 92 -12.59 13.36 -51.39
CA GLY A 92 -13.47 12.47 -50.61
C GLY A 92 -13.00 11.03 -50.43
N LYS A 93 -11.93 10.55 -51.09
CA LYS A 93 -11.41 9.17 -50.88
C LYS A 93 -10.69 8.92 -49.53
N GLY A 94 -10.88 9.80 -48.55
CA GLY A 94 -10.37 9.67 -47.18
C GLY A 94 -11.03 10.61 -46.16
N ALA A 95 -12.12 11.30 -46.54
CA ALA A 95 -12.88 12.15 -45.63
C ALA A 95 -14.14 11.40 -45.20
N THR A 96 -14.38 11.31 -43.89
CA THR A 96 -15.65 10.83 -43.34
C THR A 96 -16.74 11.89 -43.63
N GLY A 97 -17.24 11.90 -44.86
CA GLY A 97 -18.44 12.65 -45.23
C GLY A 97 -19.69 12.08 -44.56
N ARG A 98 -20.79 12.83 -44.66
CA ARG A 98 -22.14 12.47 -44.16
C ARG A 98 -22.47 11.00 -44.51
N PRO A 99 -23.03 10.21 -43.57
CA PRO A 99 -23.31 8.80 -43.83
C PRO A 99 -24.13 8.62 -45.11
N SER A 100 -23.72 7.68 -45.96
CA SER A 100 -24.47 7.26 -47.14
C SER A 100 -25.88 6.82 -46.72
N SER A 101 -26.90 7.27 -47.46
CA SER A 101 -28.29 6.82 -47.32
C SER A 101 -28.57 5.45 -47.95
N LYS A 102 -27.55 4.78 -48.52
CA LYS A 102 -27.70 3.44 -49.08
C LYS A 102 -27.89 2.41 -47.95
N PRO A 103 -28.88 1.50 -48.05
CA PRO A 103 -29.02 0.41 -47.10
C PRO A 103 -27.75 -0.45 -47.11
N LEU A 104 -27.22 -0.73 -45.92
CA LEU A 104 -26.04 -1.56 -45.71
C LEU A 104 -26.30 -2.98 -46.21
N SER A 105 -25.29 -3.61 -46.80
CA SER A 105 -25.33 -5.04 -47.15
C SER A 105 -25.65 -5.90 -45.92
N VAL A 106 -26.25 -7.08 -46.12
CA VAL A 106 -26.52 -8.05 -45.04
C VAL A 106 -25.23 -8.39 -44.29
N GLU A 107 -24.09 -8.53 -44.99
CA GLU A 107 -22.78 -8.77 -44.37
C GLU A 107 -22.27 -7.59 -43.55
N ASP A 108 -22.54 -6.36 -44.00
CA ASP A 108 -22.17 -5.15 -43.25
C ASP A 108 -23.04 -4.97 -42.01
N ASN A 109 -24.33 -5.31 -42.10
CA ASN A 109 -25.23 -5.35 -40.96
C ASN A 109 -24.83 -6.44 -39.96
N LEU A 110 -24.39 -7.61 -40.43
CA LEU A 110 -23.89 -8.69 -39.59
C LEU A 110 -22.62 -8.27 -38.85
N LYS A 111 -21.62 -7.71 -39.55
CA LYS A 111 -20.40 -7.15 -38.93
C LYS A 111 -20.73 -6.07 -37.90
N LYS A 112 -21.71 -5.22 -38.18
CA LYS A 112 -22.16 -4.16 -37.27
C LYS A 112 -22.87 -4.72 -36.04
N ALA A 113 -23.69 -5.76 -36.21
CA ALA A 113 -24.35 -6.47 -35.12
C ALA A 113 -23.35 -7.22 -34.24
N GLU A 114 -22.39 -7.94 -34.82
CA GLU A 114 -21.31 -8.62 -34.09
C GLU A 114 -20.44 -7.65 -33.31
N ALA A 115 -20.08 -6.51 -33.91
CA ALA A 115 -19.37 -5.43 -33.21
C ALA A 115 -20.21 -4.86 -32.05
N ARG A 116 -21.53 -4.76 -32.23
CA ARG A 116 -22.46 -4.30 -31.19
C ARG A 116 -22.63 -5.31 -30.06
N ILE A 117 -22.67 -6.61 -30.36
CA ILE A 117 -22.74 -7.69 -29.37
C ILE A 117 -21.45 -7.70 -28.55
N LYS A 118 -20.27 -7.70 -29.19
CA LYS A 118 -18.98 -7.57 -28.49
C LYS A 118 -18.91 -6.32 -27.61
N TYR A 119 -19.48 -5.21 -28.08
CA TYR A 119 -19.59 -3.98 -27.32
C TYR A 119 -20.48 -4.14 -26.07
N LEU A 120 -21.67 -4.75 -26.19
CA LEU A 120 -22.60 -4.94 -25.09
C LEU A 120 -22.06 -5.94 -24.06
N GLU A 121 -21.38 -6.99 -24.51
CA GLU A 121 -20.70 -7.96 -23.65
C GLU A 121 -19.54 -7.32 -22.88
N ALA A 122 -18.74 -6.47 -23.54
CA ALA A 122 -17.70 -5.68 -22.90
C ALA A 122 -18.29 -4.70 -21.87
N GLU A 123 -19.39 -4.02 -22.18
CA GLU A 123 -20.09 -3.10 -21.28
C GLU A 123 -20.64 -3.83 -20.05
N LEU A 124 -21.32 -4.97 -20.24
CA LEU A 124 -21.85 -5.80 -19.15
C LEU A 124 -20.72 -6.40 -18.29
N GLY A 125 -19.60 -6.81 -18.91
CA GLY A 125 -18.45 -7.34 -18.18
C GLY A 125 -17.83 -6.33 -17.22
N ILE A 126 -17.74 -5.06 -17.65
CA ILE A 126 -17.21 -3.98 -16.81
C ILE A 126 -18.20 -3.66 -15.68
N LEU A 127 -19.46 -3.44 -16.01
CA LEU A 127 -20.50 -3.09 -15.02
C LEU A 127 -20.73 -4.21 -14.00
N LYS A 128 -20.73 -5.49 -14.39
CA LYS A 128 -20.88 -6.62 -13.46
C LYS A 128 -19.71 -6.74 -12.51
N LYS A 129 -18.47 -6.52 -12.97
CA LYS A 129 -17.27 -6.58 -12.12
C LYS A 129 -17.17 -5.36 -11.20
N VAL A 130 -17.60 -4.18 -11.65
CA VAL A 130 -17.67 -2.96 -10.83
C VAL A 130 -18.80 -3.03 -9.79
N ARG A 131 -19.89 -3.77 -10.05
CA ARG A 131 -21.06 -3.92 -9.16
C ARG A 131 -21.04 -5.15 -8.24
N ARG A 132 -19.98 -5.97 -8.23
CA ARG A 132 -19.94 -7.25 -7.50
C ARG A 132 -19.99 -7.13 -5.96
N THR A 133 -20.14 -5.94 -5.42
CA THR A 133 -20.19 -5.62 -3.98
C THR A 133 -21.60 -5.30 -3.44
N ARG A 134 -22.68 -5.54 -4.20
CA ARG A 134 -24.06 -5.44 -3.66
C ARG A 134 -24.53 -6.77 -3.05
N LYS A 135 -23.91 -7.19 -1.95
CA LYS A 135 -24.60 -8.05 -0.97
C LYS A 135 -25.00 -7.15 0.20
N ALA A 136 -26.26 -7.27 0.63
CA ALA A 136 -26.80 -6.46 1.72
C ALA A 136 -25.99 -6.70 3.00
N GLY A 137 -25.30 -5.66 3.49
CA GLY A 137 -24.62 -5.66 4.80
C GLY A 137 -23.10 -5.51 4.78
N GLU A 138 -22.41 -5.55 3.64
CA GLU A 138 -20.95 -5.35 3.55
C GLU A 138 -20.61 -3.93 3.09
N GLU A 139 -19.65 -3.28 3.76
CA GLU A 139 -19.17 -1.92 3.43
C GLU A 139 -18.75 -1.82 1.95
N GLU A 140 -19.06 -0.67 1.32
CA GLU A 140 -18.77 -0.42 -0.09
C GLU A 140 -17.27 -0.58 -0.44
N GLU A 141 -16.87 -1.73 -0.97
CA GLU A 141 -15.56 -1.85 -1.64
C GLU A 141 -15.59 -1.05 -2.95
N LYS A 142 -15.20 0.23 -2.86
CA LYS A 142 -15.03 1.11 -4.02
C LYS A 142 -13.88 0.61 -4.87
N VAL A 143 -14.19 0.11 -6.06
CA VAL A 143 -13.19 -0.27 -7.07
C VAL A 143 -12.24 0.90 -7.32
N THR A 144 -10.95 0.64 -7.11
CA THR A 144 -9.89 1.64 -7.24
C THR A 144 -9.72 2.08 -8.70
N ILE A 145 -9.15 3.28 -8.90
CA ILE A 145 -8.87 3.81 -10.24
C ILE A 145 -7.94 2.86 -11.03
N SER A 146 -6.98 2.23 -10.36
CA SER A 146 -6.05 1.28 -11.01
C SER A 146 -6.76 0.02 -11.50
N GLU A 147 -7.71 -0.51 -10.72
CA GLU A 147 -8.53 -1.67 -11.14
C GLU A 147 -9.45 -1.32 -12.31
N LYS A 148 -10.03 -0.11 -12.32
CA LYS A 148 -10.78 0.40 -13.47
C LYS A 148 -9.89 0.41 -14.73
N PHE A 149 -8.65 0.90 -14.65
CA PHE A 149 -7.72 0.86 -15.78
C PHE A 149 -7.34 -0.55 -16.21
N ALA A 150 -7.06 -1.46 -15.26
CA ALA A 150 -6.76 -2.86 -15.55
C ALA A 150 -7.92 -3.55 -16.27
N LEU A 151 -9.16 -3.27 -15.85
CA LEU A 151 -10.36 -3.81 -16.46
C LEU A 151 -10.59 -3.28 -17.89
N ILE A 152 -10.34 -1.98 -18.12
CA ILE A 152 -10.35 -1.39 -19.46
C ILE A 152 -9.31 -2.09 -20.35
N GLU A 153 -8.09 -2.28 -19.87
CA GLU A 153 -7.02 -2.92 -20.62
C GLU A 153 -7.34 -4.39 -20.95
N GLN A 154 -7.84 -5.16 -19.98
CA GLN A 154 -8.29 -6.54 -20.20
C GLN A 154 -9.38 -6.62 -21.27
N THR A 155 -10.37 -5.73 -21.21
CA THR A 155 -11.45 -5.67 -22.21
C THR A 155 -10.92 -5.31 -23.60
N ILE A 156 -10.03 -4.33 -23.70
CA ILE A 156 -9.42 -3.94 -24.98
C ILE A 156 -8.62 -5.10 -25.59
N ARG A 157 -7.81 -5.80 -24.78
CA ARG A 157 -7.02 -6.95 -25.23
C ARG A 157 -7.91 -8.12 -25.64
N LYS A 158 -8.90 -8.48 -24.81
CA LYS A 158 -9.80 -9.61 -25.05
C LYS A 158 -10.65 -9.44 -26.32
N PHE A 159 -11.22 -8.25 -26.53
CA PHE A 159 -12.13 -7.98 -27.64
C PHE A 159 -11.49 -7.25 -28.83
N LYS A 160 -10.17 -7.00 -28.77
CA LYS A 160 -9.39 -6.27 -29.80
C LYS A 160 -9.94 -4.87 -30.12
N LEU A 161 -10.49 -4.17 -29.12
CA LEU A 161 -11.21 -2.88 -29.27
C LEU A 161 -10.29 -1.64 -29.12
N LYS A 162 -9.18 -1.57 -29.86
CA LYS A 162 -8.15 -0.51 -29.69
C LYS A 162 -8.70 0.93 -29.83
N HIS A 163 -9.72 1.14 -30.65
CA HIS A 163 -10.30 2.48 -30.88
C HIS A 163 -11.31 2.92 -29.79
N MET A 164 -11.62 2.06 -28.81
CA MET A 164 -12.68 2.29 -27.83
C MET A 164 -12.20 2.84 -26.50
N VAL A 165 -10.89 3.11 -26.34
CA VAL A 165 -10.29 3.64 -25.09
C VAL A 165 -11.05 4.86 -24.57
N LYS A 166 -11.39 5.83 -25.45
CA LYS A 166 -12.13 7.04 -25.08
C LYS A 166 -13.50 6.72 -24.48
N PHE A 167 -14.21 5.79 -25.09
CA PHE A 167 -15.53 5.37 -24.66
C PHE A 167 -15.47 4.63 -23.32
N LEU A 168 -14.57 3.66 -23.19
CA LEU A 168 -14.40 2.85 -21.98
C LEU A 168 -13.95 3.71 -20.79
N CYS A 169 -13.03 4.65 -21.00
CA CYS A 169 -12.62 5.61 -19.96
C CYS A 169 -13.80 6.49 -19.51
N LYS A 170 -14.60 7.02 -20.45
CA LYS A 170 -15.79 7.83 -20.12
C LYS A 170 -16.81 7.03 -19.30
N LYS A 171 -17.02 5.76 -19.64
CA LYS A 171 -17.96 4.88 -18.93
C LYS A 171 -17.49 4.45 -17.54
N ALA A 172 -16.18 4.26 -17.37
CA ALA A 172 -15.59 3.95 -16.07
C ALA A 172 -15.34 5.21 -15.20
N GLU A 173 -15.68 6.40 -15.71
CA GLU A 173 -15.48 7.70 -15.05
C GLU A 173 -13.99 7.96 -14.73
N VAL A 174 -13.11 7.66 -15.68
CA VAL A 174 -11.66 7.89 -15.55
C VAL A 174 -11.11 8.67 -16.74
N SER A 175 -10.00 9.37 -16.54
CA SER A 175 -9.36 10.14 -17.61
C SER A 175 -8.58 9.26 -18.57
N ARG A 176 -8.59 9.62 -19.86
CA ARG A 176 -7.75 8.97 -20.89
C ARG A 176 -6.26 9.14 -20.61
N SER A 177 -5.85 10.33 -20.18
CA SER A 177 -4.46 10.62 -19.83
C SER A 177 -3.99 9.73 -18.68
N GLY A 178 -4.83 9.51 -17.68
CA GLY A 178 -4.57 8.58 -16.58
C GLY A 178 -4.41 7.13 -17.05
N TYR A 179 -5.27 6.66 -17.95
CA TYR A 179 -5.15 5.31 -18.52
C TYR A 179 -3.82 5.13 -19.28
N TYR A 180 -3.43 6.06 -20.16
CA TYR A 180 -2.15 5.93 -20.88
C TYR A 180 -0.93 6.09 -19.97
N ALA A 181 -1.01 6.94 -18.94
CA ALA A 181 0.02 7.03 -17.90
C ALA A 181 0.14 5.71 -17.12
N TRP A 182 -0.99 5.07 -16.82
CA TRP A 182 -1.04 3.74 -16.25
C TRP A 182 -0.40 2.70 -17.18
N ILE A 183 -0.73 2.66 -18.47
CA ILE A 183 -0.05 1.75 -19.42
C ILE A 183 1.48 2.00 -19.46
N LYS A 184 1.92 3.26 -19.57
CA LYS A 184 3.35 3.61 -19.60
C LYS A 184 4.10 3.18 -18.33
N ALA A 185 3.43 3.18 -17.19
CA ALA A 185 4.00 2.76 -15.92
C ALA A 185 3.92 1.24 -15.65
N GLU A 186 3.49 0.42 -16.61
CA GLU A 186 3.34 -1.04 -16.46
C GLU A 186 4.63 -1.72 -15.99
N LYS A 187 5.77 -1.44 -16.64
CA LYS A 187 7.07 -2.01 -16.26
C LYS A 187 7.42 -1.73 -14.79
N LYS A 188 7.33 -0.45 -14.36
CA LYS A 188 7.61 -0.05 -12.97
C LYS A 188 6.64 -0.66 -11.96
N ARG A 189 5.36 -0.84 -12.34
CA ARG A 189 4.40 -1.53 -11.48
C ARG A 189 4.75 -3.00 -11.33
N ASN A 190 5.11 -3.68 -12.42
CA ASN A 190 5.49 -5.10 -12.37
C ASN A 190 6.76 -5.30 -11.53
N GLU A 191 7.78 -4.44 -11.69
CA GLU A 191 8.99 -4.45 -10.84
C GLU A 191 8.65 -4.25 -9.36
N ARG A 192 7.72 -3.34 -9.05
CA ARG A 192 7.26 -3.12 -7.67
C ARG A 192 6.49 -4.32 -7.14
N GLU A 193 5.64 -4.95 -7.94
CA GLU A 193 4.88 -6.15 -7.57
C GLU A 193 5.82 -7.34 -7.28
N GLU A 194 6.86 -7.51 -8.08
CA GLU A 194 7.88 -8.54 -7.87
C GLU A 194 8.69 -8.29 -6.59
N ASN A 195 9.09 -7.04 -6.34
CA ASN A 195 9.77 -6.67 -5.10
C ASN A 195 8.86 -6.87 -3.87
N ASP A 196 7.59 -6.45 -3.97
CA ASP A 196 6.60 -6.68 -2.92
C ASP A 196 6.40 -8.17 -2.63
N TRP A 197 6.45 -9.02 -3.65
CA TRP A 197 6.35 -10.47 -3.49
C TRP A 197 7.56 -11.04 -2.74
N LYS A 198 8.78 -10.61 -3.09
CA LYS A 198 10.01 -11.02 -2.39
C LYS A 198 9.98 -10.59 -0.92
N ASP A 199 9.64 -9.32 -0.68
CA ASP A 199 9.47 -8.78 0.67
C ASP A 199 8.39 -9.53 1.44
N TYR A 200 7.27 -9.87 0.79
CA TYR A 200 6.19 -10.63 1.39
C TYR A 200 6.64 -12.02 1.84
N GLN A 201 7.42 -12.77 1.06
CA GLN A 201 7.92 -14.09 1.48
C GLN A 201 8.72 -13.97 2.78
N LEU A 202 9.62 -13.00 2.85
CA LEU A 202 10.42 -12.77 4.05
C LEU A 202 9.55 -12.36 5.25
N ILE A 203 8.61 -11.43 5.06
CA ILE A 203 7.66 -11.00 6.09
C ILE A 203 6.81 -12.18 6.56
N LYS A 204 6.34 -13.03 5.65
CA LYS A 204 5.51 -14.20 5.94
C LYS A 204 6.26 -15.23 6.76
N ASP A 205 7.52 -15.49 6.43
CA ASP A 205 8.35 -16.43 7.16
C ASP A 205 8.55 -15.97 8.61
N ILE A 206 8.87 -14.68 8.82
CA ILE A 206 8.97 -14.09 10.16
C ILE A 206 7.63 -14.17 10.89
N PHE A 207 6.52 -13.83 10.22
CA PHE A 207 5.18 -13.87 10.78
C PHE A 207 4.79 -15.28 11.26
N ASN A 208 5.09 -16.30 10.45
CA ASN A 208 4.83 -17.70 10.76
C ASN A 208 5.71 -18.19 11.92
N LYS A 209 7.01 -17.87 11.92
CA LYS A 209 7.92 -18.18 13.04
C LYS A 209 7.42 -17.61 14.36
N LYS A 210 6.81 -16.41 14.32
CA LYS A 210 6.18 -15.76 15.48
C LYS A 210 4.69 -16.12 15.67
N LYS A 211 4.23 -17.24 15.10
CA LYS A 211 2.88 -17.81 15.27
C LYS A 211 1.72 -16.83 14.99
N GLY A 212 1.98 -15.82 14.16
CA GLY A 212 1.02 -14.77 13.79
C GLY A 212 0.81 -13.65 14.81
N TYR A 213 1.63 -13.54 15.85
CA TYR A 213 1.58 -12.43 16.83
C TYR A 213 2.44 -11.22 16.42
N ALA A 214 3.35 -11.40 15.44
CA ALA A 214 4.24 -10.33 15.01
C ALA A 214 3.51 -9.29 14.14
N GLY A 215 3.30 -8.09 14.71
CA GLY A 215 2.88 -6.92 13.95
C GLY A 215 4.02 -6.27 13.17
N ALA A 216 3.71 -5.24 12.37
CA ALA A 216 4.69 -4.60 11.48
C ALA A 216 5.93 -4.01 12.19
N LEU A 217 5.78 -3.52 13.44
CA LEU A 217 6.92 -3.02 14.23
C LEU A 217 7.82 -4.16 14.71
N THR A 218 7.23 -5.27 15.18
CA THR A 218 7.98 -6.47 15.56
C THR A 218 8.75 -7.04 14.37
N ILE A 219 8.08 -7.15 13.22
CA ILE A 219 8.72 -7.60 11.98
C ILE A 219 9.86 -6.66 11.57
N LYS A 220 9.68 -5.34 11.68
CA LYS A 220 10.77 -4.39 11.43
C LYS A 220 12.00 -4.66 12.30
N MET A 221 11.81 -4.83 13.60
CA MET A 221 12.92 -5.05 14.52
C MET A 221 13.63 -6.37 14.24
N ILE A 222 12.89 -7.43 13.90
CA ILE A 222 13.47 -8.72 13.49
C ILE A 222 14.24 -8.58 12.17
N LEU A 223 13.68 -7.88 11.18
CA LEU A 223 14.36 -7.63 9.90
C LEU A 223 15.68 -6.89 10.09
N GLU A 224 15.69 -5.87 10.95
CA GLU A 224 16.90 -5.07 11.20
C GLU A 224 17.97 -5.86 11.96
N ASN A 225 17.60 -6.60 13.01
CA ASN A 225 18.56 -7.26 13.89
C ASN A 225 18.99 -8.65 13.41
N ASP A 226 18.07 -9.47 12.89
CA ASP A 226 18.36 -10.88 12.56
C ASP A 226 18.71 -11.06 11.08
N TYR A 227 18.17 -10.20 10.21
CA TYR A 227 18.29 -10.32 8.76
C TYR A 227 19.12 -9.19 8.13
N PHE A 228 19.49 -8.15 8.89
CA PHE A 228 20.20 -6.96 8.40
C PHE A 228 19.50 -6.27 7.21
N VAL A 229 18.17 -6.34 7.17
CA VAL A 229 17.34 -5.74 6.12
C VAL A 229 16.66 -4.48 6.64
N GLU A 230 16.99 -3.35 6.04
CA GLU A 230 16.30 -2.10 6.36
C GLU A 230 14.98 -1.97 5.58
N MET A 231 13.86 -2.13 6.29
CA MET A 231 12.54 -1.92 5.71
C MET A 231 11.72 -0.92 6.53
N ASN A 232 11.10 0.05 5.85
CA ASN A 232 10.22 1.01 6.51
C ASN A 232 8.96 0.30 7.02
N HIS A 233 8.60 0.52 8.29
CA HIS A 233 7.42 -0.07 8.91
C HIS A 233 6.10 0.23 8.17
N LYS A 234 5.99 1.38 7.46
CA LYS A 234 4.85 1.69 6.59
C LYS A 234 4.78 0.76 5.36
N LYS A 235 5.93 0.39 4.80
CA LYS A 235 6.03 -0.58 3.70
C LYS A 235 5.62 -1.96 4.19
N ILE A 236 6.11 -2.38 5.36
CA ILE A 236 5.73 -3.66 6.00
C ILE A 236 4.21 -3.70 6.20
N ARG A 237 3.60 -2.67 6.83
CA ARG A 237 2.14 -2.62 7.01
C ARG A 237 1.39 -2.76 5.70
N ARG A 238 1.79 -2.01 4.66
CA ARG A 238 1.17 -2.09 3.34
C ARG A 238 1.25 -3.49 2.75
N ILE A 239 2.39 -4.17 2.87
CA ILE A 239 2.57 -5.54 2.36
C ILE A 239 1.73 -6.52 3.18
N MET A 240 1.75 -6.43 4.51
CA MET A 240 0.89 -7.24 5.38
C MET A 240 -0.59 -7.10 5.00
N SER A 241 -1.08 -5.87 4.83
CA SER A 241 -2.45 -5.62 4.38
C SER A 241 -2.73 -6.17 2.98
N LYS A 242 -1.81 -5.98 2.02
CA LYS A 242 -1.95 -6.46 0.64
C LYS A 242 -2.12 -7.99 0.56
N TYR A 243 -1.46 -8.74 1.45
CA TYR A 243 -1.49 -10.20 1.48
C TYR A 243 -2.28 -10.76 2.67
N ASN A 244 -3.11 -9.95 3.33
CA ASN A 244 -3.97 -10.36 4.44
C ASN A 244 -3.24 -11.02 5.62
N LEU A 245 -2.03 -10.57 5.93
CA LEU A 245 -1.34 -10.93 7.17
C LEU A 245 -1.85 -10.06 8.32
N VAL A 246 -2.81 -10.57 9.07
CA VAL A 246 -3.40 -9.89 10.23
C VAL A 246 -2.83 -10.48 11.51
N ALA A 247 -2.09 -9.66 12.27
CA ALA A 247 -1.55 -10.09 13.55
C ALA A 247 -2.67 -10.35 14.56
N LYS A 248 -2.54 -11.42 15.35
CA LYS A 248 -3.45 -11.70 16.47
C LYS A 248 -3.28 -10.61 17.52
N VAL A 249 -4.35 -9.92 17.88
CA VAL A 249 -4.36 -8.88 18.91
C VAL A 249 -5.29 -9.31 20.04
N ARG A 250 -4.85 -9.10 21.29
CA ARG A 250 -5.66 -9.28 22.48
C ARG A 250 -6.85 -8.33 22.44
N GLN A 251 -8.07 -8.87 22.37
CA GLN A 251 -9.26 -8.06 22.58
C GLN A 251 -9.38 -7.73 24.07
N ILE A 252 -9.59 -6.44 24.37
CA ILE A 252 -9.83 -5.98 25.74
C ILE A 252 -11.15 -6.59 26.20
N ASN A 253 -11.13 -7.31 27.33
CA ASN A 253 -12.35 -7.80 27.96
C ASN A 253 -12.92 -6.69 28.88
N PRO A 254 -14.05 -6.06 28.53
CA PRO A 254 -14.59 -4.90 29.25
C PRO A 254 -14.93 -5.20 30.73
N TYR A 255 -15.36 -6.42 31.02
CA TYR A 255 -15.80 -6.83 32.36
C TYR A 255 -14.66 -6.87 33.39
N LYS A 256 -13.43 -7.18 32.95
CA LYS A 256 -12.25 -7.18 33.83
C LYS A 256 -11.79 -5.76 34.20
N GLN A 257 -12.18 -4.74 33.43
CA GLN A 257 -11.82 -3.35 33.69
C GLN A 257 -12.65 -2.75 34.82
N MET A 258 -13.96 -3.04 34.87
CA MET A 258 -14.88 -2.56 35.91
C MET A 258 -14.58 -3.11 37.31
N ALA A 259 -14.13 -4.37 37.41
CA ALA A 259 -13.84 -5.00 38.71
C ALA A 259 -12.59 -4.44 39.41
N LYS A 260 -11.67 -3.79 38.67
CA LYS A 260 -10.42 -3.23 39.22
C LYS A 260 -10.59 -1.86 39.90
N ALA A 261 -11.75 -1.20 39.78
CA ALA A 261 -11.92 0.19 40.18
C ALA A 261 -12.40 0.42 41.64
N THR A 262 -12.71 -0.64 42.41
CA THR A 262 -13.62 -0.50 43.57
C THR A 262 -13.04 -0.84 44.93
N GLN A 263 -11.71 -0.82 45.14
CA GLN A 263 -11.14 -1.14 46.45
C GLN A 263 -10.15 -0.09 46.93
N GLU A 264 -10.54 0.69 47.92
CA GLU A 264 -9.60 1.42 48.80
C GLU A 264 -9.25 0.54 50.01
N HIS A 265 -8.03 0.69 50.58
CA HIS A 265 -7.71 0.71 52.02
C HIS A 265 -6.17 0.78 52.30
N LYS A 266 -5.83 1.12 53.57
CA LYS A 266 -4.53 1.24 54.29
C LYS A 266 -3.74 -0.10 54.40
N THR A 267 -2.43 -0.25 54.74
CA THR A 267 -1.24 0.60 55.00
C THR A 267 0.04 -0.27 54.83
N LEU A 268 0.93 0.14 53.92
CA LEU A 268 2.42 0.11 53.90
C LEU A 268 2.80 1.10 52.77
N PRO A 269 3.86 1.92 52.89
CA PRO A 269 4.11 2.96 51.89
C PRO A 269 4.57 2.34 50.56
N ASN A 270 3.90 2.73 49.45
CA ASN A 270 4.43 2.46 48.12
C ASN A 270 5.67 3.35 47.92
N LEU A 271 6.86 2.77 48.05
CA LEU A 271 8.12 3.48 47.88
C LEU A 271 8.51 3.66 46.41
N LEU A 272 7.95 2.84 45.51
CA LEU A 272 8.29 2.87 44.09
C LEU A 272 7.56 4.00 43.35
N ASN A 273 6.36 4.38 43.80
CA ASN A 273 5.54 5.47 43.22
C ASN A 273 5.46 5.47 41.67
N ARG A 274 5.51 4.27 41.06
CA ARG A 274 5.49 4.04 39.60
C ARG A 274 6.75 4.51 38.84
N GLU A 275 7.83 4.83 39.55
CA GLU A 275 9.15 5.11 38.96
C GLU A 275 9.89 3.81 38.60
N PHE A 276 9.30 3.05 37.68
CA PHE A 276 9.79 1.72 37.28
C PHE A 276 11.15 1.76 36.59
N ASN A 277 11.34 2.73 35.69
CA ASN A 277 12.56 2.83 34.91
C ASN A 277 13.51 3.83 35.54
N GLN A 278 14.52 3.34 36.25
CA GLN A 278 15.58 4.16 36.83
C GLN A 278 16.86 4.12 36.02
N GLY A 279 16.86 3.47 34.85
CA GLY A 279 18.02 3.34 33.96
C GLY A 279 19.16 2.47 34.50
N VAL A 280 18.99 1.88 35.69
CA VAL A 280 20.02 1.07 36.36
C VAL A 280 19.53 -0.38 36.46
N PRO A 281 20.25 -1.35 35.87
CA PRO A 281 19.98 -2.78 36.04
C PRO A 281 20.08 -3.22 37.50
N GLY A 282 19.21 -4.13 37.93
CA GLY A 282 19.17 -4.73 39.26
C GLY A 282 18.58 -3.83 40.36
N LYS A 283 18.29 -2.55 40.07
CA LYS A 283 17.87 -1.59 41.09
C LYS A 283 16.40 -1.72 41.50
N VAL A 284 15.51 -2.00 40.55
CA VAL A 284 14.08 -2.20 40.82
C VAL A 284 13.65 -3.53 40.24
N LEU A 285 13.37 -4.48 41.11
CA LEU A 285 12.90 -5.82 40.79
C LEU A 285 11.40 -5.89 41.06
N LEU A 286 10.61 -6.32 40.09
CA LEU A 286 9.17 -6.54 40.23
C LEU A 286 8.93 -8.03 40.40
N THR A 287 8.02 -8.43 41.28
CA THR A 287 7.61 -9.82 41.44
C THR A 287 6.10 -9.97 41.50
N ASP A 288 5.59 -11.04 40.91
CA ASP A 288 4.17 -11.37 40.90
C ASP A 288 3.97 -12.86 40.58
N ILE A 289 2.77 -13.38 40.89
CA ILE A 289 2.36 -14.74 40.59
C ILE A 289 1.23 -14.70 39.55
N THR A 290 1.31 -15.59 38.58
CA THR A 290 0.21 -15.85 37.65
C THR A 290 -0.13 -17.33 37.62
N TYR A 291 -1.35 -17.66 37.23
CA TYR A 291 -1.76 -19.04 36.99
C TYR A 291 -1.87 -19.33 35.50
N VAL A 292 -1.46 -20.54 35.12
CA VAL A 292 -1.58 -21.14 33.79
C VAL A 292 -2.22 -22.52 33.95
N TYR A 293 -2.65 -23.15 32.86
CA TYR A 293 -3.30 -24.46 32.91
C TYR A 293 -2.58 -25.47 32.01
N TYR A 294 -2.66 -26.75 32.32
CA TYR A 294 -2.22 -27.84 31.46
C TYR A 294 -3.15 -29.05 31.58
N GLY A 295 -3.04 -29.98 30.65
CA GLY A 295 -3.96 -31.11 30.49
C GLY A 295 -5.39 -30.62 30.32
N SER A 296 -6.36 -31.39 30.84
CA SER A 296 -7.78 -31.05 30.66
C SER A 296 -8.20 -29.76 31.36
N SER A 297 -7.59 -29.37 32.50
CA SER A 297 -7.84 -28.12 33.26
C SER A 297 -7.01 -28.03 34.56
N GLN A 298 -5.81 -28.63 34.62
CA GLN A 298 -5.02 -28.61 35.86
C GLN A 298 -4.30 -27.26 36.03
N PRO A 299 -4.44 -26.57 37.17
CA PRO A 299 -3.76 -25.29 37.39
C PRO A 299 -2.27 -25.52 37.72
N ALA A 300 -1.44 -24.64 37.20
CA ALA A 300 -0.07 -24.43 37.63
C ALA A 300 0.15 -22.94 37.94
N TYR A 301 1.07 -22.67 38.84
CA TYR A 301 1.35 -21.33 39.36
C TYR A 301 2.78 -20.95 38.98
N LEU A 302 2.92 -19.81 38.32
CA LEU A 302 4.19 -19.27 37.85
C LEU A 302 4.48 -17.99 38.64
N SER A 303 5.56 -18.03 39.41
CA SER A 303 6.12 -16.86 40.09
C SER A 303 7.30 -16.35 39.27
N CYS A 304 7.39 -15.04 39.07
CA CYS A 304 8.45 -14.40 38.29
C CYS A 304 9.07 -13.21 39.03
N VAL A 305 10.34 -12.93 38.72
CA VAL A 305 11.02 -11.69 39.09
C VAL A 305 11.54 -11.03 37.82
N LYS A 306 11.17 -9.76 37.62
CA LYS A 306 11.47 -8.97 36.43
C LYS A 306 12.23 -7.72 36.82
N ASP A 307 13.32 -7.43 36.14
CA ASP A 307 14.00 -6.15 36.24
C ASP A 307 13.17 -5.05 35.55
N ALA A 308 12.87 -3.96 36.24
CA ALA A 308 12.02 -2.91 35.70
C ALA A 308 12.71 -2.03 34.64
N SER A 309 14.03 -1.84 34.75
CA SER A 309 14.84 -1.04 33.83
C SER A 309 15.13 -1.81 32.54
N THR A 310 15.61 -3.06 32.67
CA THR A 310 16.00 -3.89 31.52
C THR A 310 14.83 -4.66 30.92
N ARG A 311 13.77 -4.86 31.71
CA ARG A 311 12.61 -5.72 31.43
C ARG A 311 12.92 -7.19 31.40
N GLU A 312 14.13 -7.61 31.75
CA GLU A 312 14.54 -9.01 31.76
C GLU A 312 13.84 -9.78 32.87
N ILE A 313 13.44 -11.02 32.61
CA ILE A 313 13.01 -11.95 33.65
C ILE A 313 14.25 -12.59 34.25
N LEU A 314 14.61 -12.16 35.46
CA LEU A 314 15.81 -12.63 36.16
C LEU A 314 15.60 -14.01 36.80
N ALA A 315 14.39 -14.28 37.28
CA ALA A 315 14.05 -15.56 37.91
C ALA A 315 12.59 -15.93 37.67
N TYR A 316 12.32 -17.23 37.60
CA TYR A 316 10.97 -17.76 37.58
C TYR A 316 10.89 -19.19 38.14
N HIS A 317 9.76 -19.53 38.73
CA HIS A 317 9.48 -20.89 39.19
C HIS A 317 8.03 -21.26 38.88
N LEU A 318 7.85 -22.43 38.26
CA LEU A 318 6.56 -23.03 37.98
C LEU A 318 6.29 -24.12 39.01
N SER A 319 5.13 -24.10 39.65
CA SER A 319 4.72 -25.09 40.66
C SER A 319 3.30 -25.59 40.42
N LYS A 320 3.03 -26.82 40.85
CA LYS A 320 1.66 -27.38 40.92
C LYS A 320 0.86 -26.82 42.10
N THR A 321 1.50 -26.15 43.04
CA THR A 321 0.87 -25.65 44.27
C THR A 321 1.15 -24.16 44.48
N LEU A 322 0.17 -23.45 45.04
CA LEU A 322 0.31 -22.05 45.43
C LEU A 322 0.88 -21.92 46.86
N LYS A 323 1.69 -22.88 47.32
CA LYS A 323 2.33 -22.84 48.65
C LYS A 323 3.49 -21.85 48.68
N MET A 324 3.98 -21.54 49.88
CA MET A 324 5.12 -20.62 50.07
C MET A 324 6.39 -21.05 49.31
N ASP A 325 6.60 -22.35 49.12
CA ASP A 325 7.74 -22.89 48.35
C ASP A 325 7.83 -22.34 46.93
N LEU A 326 6.71 -21.90 46.33
CA LEU A 326 6.69 -21.24 45.02
C LEU A 326 7.53 -19.97 45.03
N VAL A 327 7.31 -19.08 46.00
CA VAL A 327 8.02 -17.81 46.09
C VAL A 327 9.42 -17.98 46.67
N TYR A 328 9.62 -18.94 47.57
CA TYR A 328 10.96 -19.26 48.10
C TYR A 328 11.88 -19.79 47.00
N SER A 329 11.42 -20.75 46.21
CA SER A 329 12.20 -21.28 45.07
C SER A 329 12.46 -20.21 44.02
N THR A 330 11.59 -19.21 43.89
CA THR A 330 11.82 -18.07 42.99
C THR A 330 12.92 -17.16 43.53
N LEU A 331 12.94 -16.88 44.83
CA LEU A 331 14.01 -16.10 45.48
C LEU A 331 15.36 -16.82 45.43
N ASP A 332 15.38 -18.14 45.61
CA ASP A 332 16.61 -18.93 45.53
C ASP A 332 17.22 -18.81 44.12
N LYS A 333 16.40 -18.97 43.07
CA LYS A 333 16.83 -18.72 41.67
C LYS A 333 17.25 -17.27 41.40
N LEU A 334 16.59 -16.31 42.03
CA LEU A 334 16.99 -14.90 41.93
C LEU A 334 18.37 -14.69 42.55
N SER A 335 18.62 -15.28 43.72
CA SER A 335 19.92 -15.23 44.38
C SER A 335 21.02 -15.80 43.49
N ASP A 336 20.75 -16.93 42.82
CA ASP A 336 21.68 -17.53 41.85
C ASP A 336 21.94 -16.59 40.67
N ALA A 337 20.88 -15.98 40.10
CA ALA A 337 20.98 -15.07 38.96
C ALA A 337 21.74 -13.77 39.30
N LEU A 338 21.64 -13.28 40.54
CA LEU A 338 22.39 -12.13 41.02
C LEU A 338 23.86 -12.45 41.32
N GLY A 339 24.22 -13.73 41.45
CA GLY A 339 25.61 -14.16 41.68
C GLY A 339 26.24 -13.57 42.95
N GLY A 340 25.43 -13.25 43.96
CA GLY A 340 25.87 -12.59 45.19
C GLY A 340 26.10 -11.08 45.09
N PHE A 341 25.78 -10.44 43.97
CA PHE A 341 25.85 -8.99 43.79
C PHE A 341 24.46 -8.36 43.75
N THR A 342 24.11 -7.62 44.80
CA THR A 342 22.89 -6.80 44.86
C THR A 342 23.29 -5.33 44.74
N HIS A 343 22.65 -4.59 43.83
CA HIS A 343 22.92 -3.16 43.69
C HIS A 343 22.57 -2.42 45.01
N PRO A 344 23.40 -1.47 45.50
CA PRO A 344 23.08 -0.70 46.70
C PRO A 344 21.72 0.00 46.59
N GLY A 345 20.85 -0.22 47.58
CA GLY A 345 19.48 0.33 47.56
C GLY A 345 18.56 -0.32 46.54
N ALA A 346 18.91 -1.51 46.03
CA ALA A 346 18.00 -2.30 45.22
C ALA A 346 16.74 -2.66 46.02
N MET A 347 15.61 -2.73 45.31
CA MET A 347 14.33 -3.07 45.90
C MET A 347 13.62 -4.16 45.12
N ILE A 348 12.82 -4.95 45.85
CA ILE A 348 11.85 -5.87 45.28
C ILE A 348 10.45 -5.36 45.57
N HIS A 349 9.66 -5.18 44.51
CA HIS A 349 8.31 -4.66 44.55
C HIS A 349 7.28 -5.73 44.20
N SER A 350 6.29 -5.91 45.06
CA SER A 350 5.19 -6.87 44.88
C SER A 350 3.83 -6.24 45.18
N ASP A 351 2.76 -6.98 44.98
CA ASP A 351 1.48 -6.67 45.63
C ASP A 351 1.50 -7.06 47.13
N GLN A 352 0.38 -6.82 47.80
CA GLN A 352 0.15 -7.21 49.21
C GLN A 352 -0.44 -8.62 49.35
N GLY A 353 -0.12 -9.52 48.42
CA GLY A 353 -0.49 -10.92 48.50
C GLY A 353 0.11 -11.60 49.73
N PHE A 354 -0.60 -12.61 50.25
CA PHE A 354 -0.19 -13.36 51.45
C PHE A 354 1.27 -13.83 51.38
N HIS A 355 1.71 -14.34 50.23
CA HIS A 355 3.08 -14.81 50.00
C HIS A 355 4.14 -13.74 50.28
N TYR A 356 3.92 -12.50 49.84
CA TYR A 356 4.91 -11.44 49.96
C TYR A 356 4.90 -10.77 51.34
N THR A 357 3.77 -10.85 52.06
CA THR A 357 3.66 -10.37 53.45
C THR A 357 4.17 -11.37 54.49
N HIS A 358 4.48 -12.60 54.08
CA HIS A 358 4.88 -13.67 55.01
C HIS A 358 6.27 -13.39 55.62
N PRO A 359 6.47 -13.53 56.96
CA PRO A 359 7.72 -13.15 57.61
C PRO A 359 8.99 -13.81 57.05
N GLU A 360 8.91 -15.09 56.69
CA GLU A 360 10.02 -15.82 56.08
C GLU A 360 10.40 -15.29 54.69
N PHE A 361 9.42 -14.84 53.88
CA PHE A 361 9.71 -14.18 52.60
C PHE A 361 10.47 -12.87 52.85
N GLN A 362 10.02 -12.07 53.82
CA GLN A 362 10.68 -10.80 54.18
C GLN A 362 12.10 -11.03 54.71
N ALA A 363 12.31 -12.07 55.53
CA ALA A 363 13.61 -12.45 56.04
C ALA A 363 14.59 -12.82 54.91
N ARG A 364 14.13 -13.60 53.93
CA ARG A 364 14.92 -13.96 52.73
C ARG A 364 15.26 -12.75 51.88
N VAL A 365 14.29 -11.89 51.59
CA VAL A 365 14.51 -10.63 50.85
C VAL A 365 15.55 -9.75 51.56
N LYS A 366 15.45 -9.61 52.88
CA LYS A 366 16.43 -8.86 53.68
C LYS A 366 17.82 -9.49 53.64
N LYS A 367 17.92 -10.83 53.65
CA LYS A 367 19.20 -11.55 53.52
C LYS A 367 19.87 -11.32 52.16
N MET A 368 19.09 -11.06 51.13
CA MET A 368 19.57 -10.69 49.79
C MET A 368 19.92 -9.19 49.66
N GLU A 369 19.85 -8.42 50.76
CA GLU A 369 20.07 -6.96 50.80
C GLU A 369 19.08 -6.15 49.94
N LEU A 370 17.92 -6.73 49.64
CA LEU A 370 16.85 -6.06 48.90
C LEU A 370 15.90 -5.35 49.85
N THR A 371 15.54 -4.11 49.51
CA THR A 371 14.49 -3.37 50.22
C THR A 371 13.12 -3.81 49.70
N GLN A 372 12.23 -4.25 50.59
CA GLN A 372 10.88 -4.62 50.17
C GLN A 372 10.01 -3.37 49.96
N SER A 373 9.33 -3.33 48.82
CA SER A 373 8.33 -2.32 48.46
C SER A 373 7.03 -3.05 48.10
N MET A 374 5.88 -2.52 48.47
CA MET A 374 4.59 -3.14 48.15
C MET A 374 3.60 -2.10 47.60
N SER A 375 2.85 -2.49 46.58
CA SER A 375 1.78 -1.65 46.03
C SER A 375 0.63 -1.48 47.02
N ARG A 376 -0.22 -0.48 46.78
CA ARG A 376 -1.50 -0.39 47.50
C ARG A 376 -2.42 -1.50 47.01
N LYS A 377 -3.12 -2.16 47.94
CA LYS A 377 -4.10 -3.19 47.59
C LYS A 377 -5.14 -2.63 46.60
N GLY A 378 -5.38 -3.34 45.50
CA GLY A 378 -6.32 -2.93 44.45
C GLY A 378 -5.77 -2.00 43.36
N ASN A 379 -4.50 -1.58 43.43
CA ASN A 379 -3.90 -0.71 42.41
C ASN A 379 -3.03 -1.48 41.41
N CYS A 380 -3.63 -1.91 40.29
CA CYS A 380 -2.92 -2.64 39.23
C CYS A 380 -1.81 -1.83 38.52
N TRP A 381 -1.84 -0.50 38.61
CA TRP A 381 -0.85 0.36 37.96
C TRP A 381 0.54 0.23 38.60
N ASP A 382 0.58 -0.13 39.87
CA ASP A 382 1.82 -0.20 40.66
C ASP A 382 2.66 -1.45 40.31
N ASN A 383 2.12 -2.41 39.55
CA ASN A 383 2.87 -3.55 39.00
C ASN A 383 2.64 -3.76 37.49
N ALA A 384 2.25 -2.69 36.77
CA ALA A 384 1.89 -2.74 35.36
C ALA A 384 2.94 -3.40 34.44
N PRO A 385 4.27 -3.24 34.63
CA PRO A 385 5.25 -3.89 33.78
C PRO A 385 5.26 -5.42 33.90
N MET A 386 4.92 -5.97 35.07
CA MET A 386 4.77 -7.40 35.30
C MET A 386 3.44 -7.91 34.76
N GLU A 387 2.33 -7.18 34.98
CA GLU A 387 1.03 -7.52 34.39
C GLU A 387 1.10 -7.58 32.86
N SER A 388 1.81 -6.63 32.23
CA SER A 388 2.05 -6.61 30.79
C SER A 388 2.83 -7.84 30.32
N PHE A 389 3.85 -8.26 31.08
CA PHE A 389 4.60 -9.47 30.78
C PHE A 389 3.71 -10.71 30.82
N PHE A 390 2.94 -10.91 31.89
CA PHE A 390 2.02 -12.05 31.98
C PHE A 390 0.92 -12.01 30.92
N GLY A 391 0.47 -10.83 30.51
CA GLY A 391 -0.42 -10.68 29.37
C GLY A 391 0.16 -11.27 28.09
N HIS A 392 1.40 -10.90 27.74
CA HIS A 392 2.08 -11.44 26.56
C HIS A 392 2.35 -12.94 26.67
N LEU A 393 2.84 -13.40 27.83
CA LEU A 393 3.09 -14.81 28.10
C LEU A 393 1.82 -15.64 27.85
N LYS A 394 0.66 -15.19 28.35
CA LYS A 394 -0.60 -15.92 28.19
C LYS A 394 -1.18 -15.91 26.78
N ASP A 395 -0.88 -14.89 25.99
CA ASP A 395 -1.36 -14.79 24.62
C ASP A 395 -0.48 -15.63 23.67
N GLU A 396 0.83 -15.67 23.91
CA GLU A 396 1.82 -16.24 22.99
C GLU A 396 2.14 -17.71 23.28
N VAL A 397 1.94 -18.16 24.52
CA VAL A 397 2.14 -19.56 24.92
C VAL A 397 0.83 -20.33 24.80
N ASP A 398 0.84 -21.38 23.97
CA ASP A 398 -0.30 -22.27 23.80
C ASP A 398 -0.31 -23.37 24.87
N TYR A 399 -0.77 -23.03 26.07
CA TYR A 399 -0.84 -23.98 27.18
C TYR A 399 -1.81 -25.15 26.93
N SER A 400 -2.79 -24.97 26.02
CA SER A 400 -3.81 -25.99 25.75
C SER A 400 -3.22 -27.24 25.08
N SER A 401 -2.05 -27.09 24.45
CA SER A 401 -1.30 -28.18 23.84
C SER A 401 -0.57 -29.06 24.87
N CYS A 402 -0.23 -28.54 26.05
CA CYS A 402 0.52 -29.26 27.07
C CYS A 402 -0.38 -30.27 27.79
N GLN A 403 -0.05 -31.56 27.72
CA GLN A 403 -0.75 -32.63 28.43
C GLN A 403 -0.17 -32.89 29.82
N SER A 404 1.12 -32.60 30.01
CA SER A 404 1.84 -32.85 31.27
C SER A 404 2.45 -31.58 31.87
N PHE A 405 2.72 -31.64 33.18
CA PHE A 405 3.43 -30.55 33.87
C PHE A 405 4.87 -30.38 33.35
N GLY A 406 5.51 -31.48 32.91
CA GLY A 406 6.85 -31.43 32.34
C GLY A 406 6.88 -30.66 31.01
N GLU A 407 5.94 -30.94 30.11
CA GLU A 407 5.78 -30.18 28.86
C GLU A 407 5.51 -28.70 29.12
N LEU A 408 4.66 -28.38 30.10
CA LEU A 408 4.39 -26.99 30.47
C LEU A 408 5.67 -26.31 31.00
N GLN A 409 6.46 -27.00 31.81
CA GLN A 409 7.72 -26.47 32.34
C GLN A 409 8.73 -26.17 31.22
N GLU A 410 8.87 -27.08 30.25
CA GLU A 410 9.72 -26.87 29.07
C GLU A 410 9.24 -25.70 28.22
N LEU A 411 7.93 -25.64 27.95
CA LEU A 411 7.32 -24.58 27.16
C LEU A 411 7.50 -23.19 27.81
N ILE A 412 7.31 -23.09 29.13
CA ILE A 412 7.58 -21.86 29.89
C ILE A 412 9.07 -21.52 29.82
N GLY A 413 9.97 -22.50 29.97
CA GLY A 413 11.41 -22.25 29.87
C GLY A 413 11.83 -21.69 28.51
N ASN A 414 11.36 -22.31 27.43
CA ASN A 414 11.59 -21.83 26.07
C ASN A 414 11.04 -20.41 25.85
N TYR A 415 9.88 -20.09 26.44
CA TYR A 415 9.33 -18.74 26.37
C TYR A 415 10.18 -17.70 27.11
N MET A 416 10.70 -18.03 28.31
CA MET A 416 11.56 -17.11 29.08
C MET A 416 12.85 -16.80 28.32
N GLU A 417 13.45 -17.82 27.72
CA GLU A 417 14.63 -17.69 26.85
C GLU A 417 14.32 -16.82 25.64
N GLU A 418 13.23 -17.09 24.91
CA GLU A 418 12.81 -16.28 23.77
C GLU A 418 12.51 -14.83 24.18
N TYR A 419 11.86 -14.62 25.33
CA TYR A 419 11.52 -13.30 25.84
C TYR A 419 12.78 -12.47 26.16
N ASN A 420 13.74 -13.05 26.87
CA ASN A 420 14.96 -12.34 27.27
C ASN A 420 15.93 -12.12 26.10
N ASN A 421 16.05 -13.11 25.20
CA ASN A 421 17.12 -13.15 24.19
C ASN A 421 16.66 -12.97 22.74
N SER A 422 15.36 -13.00 22.45
CA SER A 422 14.84 -12.91 21.06
C SER A 422 13.62 -12.01 20.88
N ARG A 423 13.13 -11.36 21.95
CA ARG A 423 12.00 -10.41 21.88
C ARG A 423 12.49 -8.97 21.86
N TYR A 424 12.67 -8.44 20.65
CA TYR A 424 12.97 -7.02 20.45
C TYR A 424 11.83 -6.12 20.94
N GLN A 425 12.18 -5.04 21.64
CA GLN A 425 11.21 -4.09 22.17
C GLN A 425 11.52 -2.68 21.70
N TRP A 426 10.51 -2.01 21.11
CA TRP A 426 10.69 -0.69 20.52
C TRP A 426 11.27 0.35 21.49
N SER A 427 10.79 0.33 22.73
CA SER A 427 11.22 1.25 23.80
C SER A 427 12.54 0.87 24.47
N LEU A 428 13.13 -0.29 24.16
CA LEU A 428 14.48 -0.68 24.59
C LEU A 428 15.47 -0.44 23.45
N ASN A 429 15.33 0.66 22.72
CA ASN A 429 16.12 0.96 21.51
C ASN A 429 16.11 -0.19 20.47
N LYS A 430 14.99 -0.92 20.37
CA LYS A 430 14.81 -2.11 19.52
C LYS A 430 15.71 -3.29 19.87
N MET A 431 16.27 -3.33 21.07
CA MET A 431 17.05 -4.45 21.59
C MET A 431 16.16 -5.45 22.34
N THR A 432 16.70 -6.64 22.59
CA THR A 432 16.13 -7.60 23.54
C THR A 432 16.43 -7.16 24.99
N PRO A 433 15.69 -7.65 26.00
CA PRO A 433 15.98 -7.36 27.40
C PRO A 433 17.44 -7.64 27.79
N ALA A 434 18.00 -8.77 27.37
CA ALA A 434 19.37 -9.14 27.67
C ALA A 434 20.39 -8.21 26.98
N GLN A 435 20.18 -7.88 25.70
CA GLN A 435 21.03 -6.93 24.97
C GLN A 435 21.00 -5.54 25.62
N TYR A 436 19.83 -5.08 26.02
CA TYR A 436 19.66 -3.78 26.66
C TYR A 436 20.30 -3.74 28.05
N ARG A 437 20.22 -4.83 28.83
CA ARG A 437 21.01 -4.98 30.07
C ARG A 437 22.50 -4.82 29.78
N SER A 438 23.04 -5.56 28.81
CA SER A 438 24.46 -5.49 28.47
C SER A 438 24.87 -4.08 28.02
N GLN A 439 24.01 -3.36 27.30
CA GLN A 439 24.24 -1.97 26.94
C GLN A 439 24.32 -1.07 28.17
N LEU A 440 23.40 -1.21 29.13
CA LEU A 440 23.37 -0.40 30.35
C LEU A 440 24.56 -0.70 31.29
N LEU A 441 25.07 -1.93 31.30
CA LEU A 441 26.24 -2.30 32.10
C LEU A 441 27.56 -1.84 31.47
N ALA A 442 27.57 -1.55 30.15
CA ALA A 442 28.74 -1.09 29.42
C ALA A 442 28.82 0.45 29.30
N ALA A 443 27.74 1.15 29.60
CA ALA A 443 27.64 2.62 29.60
C ALA A 443 28.03 3.19 30.97
#